data_AF-A0AAP5II77-F1
#
_entry.id   AF-A0AAP5II77-F1
#
_cell.length_a   1.000
_cell.length_b   1.000
_cell.length_c   1.000
_cell.angle_alpha   90.00
_cell.angle_beta   90.00
_cell.angle_gamma   90.00
#
_symmetry.space_group_name_H-M   'P 1'
#
loop_
_entity.id
_entity.type
_entity.pdbx_description
1 polymer ?
#
loop_
_entity_poly.entity_id
_entity_poly.type
_entity_poly.pdbx_seq_one_letter_code
_entity_poly.pdbx_strand_id
1 'polypeptide(L)'
;MYHHILAGFNTKSSAQLSTYTTSEQTIAQAELDAHIESQAQEIAPEPEIQFIDLDGFYTYEAQVALQVIATITHDCEDFVTQPWVVMVGEVEVHRADTWAKCADYIRWHYKQGTLPKLRTNTPEELLDKPFDQLTLQEWEALKAYEPQSEDVDLVAA
;
A
#
# COMPACT_ATOMS: atom_id res chain seq x y z
N MET A 1 89.05 21.86 -9.24
CA MET A 1 87.98 22.22 -10.20
C MET A 1 86.90 21.16 -10.05
N TYR A 2 85.71 21.33 -9.48
CA TYR A 2 84.78 22.45 -9.23
C TYR A 2 84.08 22.13 -7.88
N HIS A 3 83.99 23.01 -6.86
CA HIS A 3 83.05 24.12 -6.61
C HIS A 3 81.54 23.85 -6.82
N HIS A 4 80.77 24.00 -5.70
CA HIS A 4 79.40 24.54 -5.57
C HIS A 4 78.21 23.69 -6.11
N ILE A 5 77.00 23.58 -5.52
CA ILE A 5 76.23 24.22 -4.43
C ILE A 5 75.11 23.25 -3.98
N LEU A 6 74.73 23.34 -2.70
CA LEU A 6 73.51 22.78 -2.11
C LEU A 6 72.26 23.48 -2.67
N ALA A 7 71.30 22.74 -3.22
CA ALA A 7 69.92 23.22 -3.38
C ALA A 7 69.01 22.38 -2.48
N GLY A 8 68.59 22.98 -1.37
CA GLY A 8 67.65 22.37 -0.44
C GLY A 8 66.28 22.17 -1.09
N PHE A 9 65.73 20.97 -0.96
CA PHE A 9 64.29 20.76 -1.10
C PHE A 9 63.67 20.75 0.30
N ASN A 10 62.92 21.80 0.58
CA ASN A 10 62.13 22.04 1.77
C ASN A 10 61.01 20.98 1.90
N THR A 11 61.20 19.98 2.75
CA THR A 11 60.16 18.99 3.11
C THR A 11 59.21 19.57 4.15
N LYS A 12 58.32 20.49 3.76
CA LYS A 12 57.24 20.95 4.65
C LYS A 12 55.84 20.95 4.04
N SER A 13 55.66 20.51 2.79
CA SER A 13 54.37 20.64 2.09
C SER A 13 53.54 19.36 1.94
N SER A 14 54.05 18.17 2.33
CA SER A 14 53.36 16.90 2.04
C SER A 14 52.53 16.32 3.19
N ALA A 15 52.74 16.76 4.44
CA ALA A 15 52.02 16.19 5.59
C ALA A 15 50.66 16.85 5.88
N GLN A 16 50.45 18.09 5.45
CA GLN A 16 49.21 18.84 5.72
C GLN A 16 48.08 18.53 4.73
N LEU A 17 48.40 18.10 3.50
CA LEU A 17 47.40 17.82 2.47
C LEU A 17 46.75 16.44 2.63
N SER A 18 47.40 15.50 3.31
CA SER A 18 46.90 14.11 3.48
C SER A 18 45.78 14.02 4.53
N THR A 19 45.92 14.74 5.64
CA THR A 19 44.94 14.69 6.74
C THR A 19 43.64 15.43 6.43
N TYR A 20 43.70 16.45 5.58
CA TYR A 20 42.53 17.26 5.19
C TYR A 20 41.62 16.49 4.23
N THR A 21 42.21 15.78 3.27
CA THR A 21 41.45 14.92 2.34
C THR A 21 40.73 13.78 3.05
N THR A 22 41.36 13.16 4.06
CA THR A 22 40.70 12.07 4.81
C THR A 22 39.53 12.57 5.65
N SER A 23 39.61 13.77 6.24
CA SER A 23 38.50 14.34 7.00
C SER A 23 37.30 14.70 6.12
N GLU A 24 37.52 15.30 4.95
CA GLU A 24 36.44 15.65 4.02
C GLU A 24 35.76 14.40 3.44
N GLN A 25 36.54 13.37 3.09
CA GLN A 25 35.99 12.09 2.64
C GLN A 25 35.18 11.38 3.72
N THR A 26 35.61 11.45 4.99
CA THR A 26 34.88 10.84 6.11
C THR A 26 33.55 11.54 6.35
N ILE A 27 33.51 12.88 6.22
CA ILE A 27 32.28 13.66 6.34
C ILE A 27 31.33 13.34 5.18
N ALA A 28 31.83 13.32 3.94
CA ALA A 28 31.02 13.00 2.76
C ALA A 28 30.46 11.57 2.79
N GLN A 29 31.23 10.60 3.32
CA GLN A 29 30.75 9.23 3.49
C GLN A 29 29.65 9.15 4.55
N ALA A 30 29.82 9.84 5.69
CA ALA A 30 28.80 9.88 6.73
C ALA A 30 27.51 10.57 6.26
N GLU A 31 27.60 11.62 5.44
CA GLU A 31 26.44 12.28 4.83
C GLU A 31 25.71 11.37 3.84
N LEU A 32 26.45 10.61 3.03
CA LEU A 32 25.87 9.61 2.12
C LEU A 32 25.21 8.48 2.90
N ASP A 33 25.86 7.96 3.93
CA ASP A 33 25.33 6.88 4.77
C ASP A 33 24.06 7.36 5.48
N ALA A 34 24.05 8.58 6.04
CA ALA A 34 22.85 9.19 6.63
C ALA A 34 21.73 9.41 5.60
N HIS A 35 22.07 9.74 4.35
CA HIS A 35 21.09 9.90 3.27
C HIS A 35 20.52 8.54 2.82
N ILE A 36 21.33 7.49 2.78
CA ILE A 36 20.90 6.12 2.49
C ILE A 36 20.02 5.59 3.62
N GLU A 37 20.42 5.80 4.89
CA GLU A 37 19.62 5.41 6.05
C GLU A 37 18.28 6.16 6.07
N SER A 38 18.27 7.46 5.78
CA SER A 38 17.06 8.26 5.64
C SER A 38 16.16 7.78 4.49
N GLN A 39 16.72 7.31 3.38
CA GLN A 39 15.91 6.77 2.26
C GLN A 39 15.47 5.32 2.48
N ALA A 40 16.21 4.54 3.27
CA ALA A 40 15.90 3.14 3.54
C ALA A 40 14.77 2.94 4.56
N GLN A 41 14.40 3.99 5.31
CA GLN A 41 13.52 3.86 6.48
C GLN A 41 12.02 4.07 6.19
N GLU A 42 11.61 4.25 4.93
CA GLU A 42 10.21 4.55 4.56
C GLU A 42 9.61 3.59 3.53
N ILE A 43 10.13 2.36 3.42
CA ILE A 43 9.48 1.31 2.63
C ILE A 43 8.70 0.41 3.60
N ALA A 44 7.49 0.85 3.95
CA ALA A 44 6.51 -0.07 4.52
C ALA A 44 6.31 -1.22 3.51
N PRO A 45 6.24 -2.49 3.96
CA PRO A 45 5.95 -3.59 3.04
C PRO A 45 4.63 -3.31 2.34
N GLU A 46 4.65 -3.29 0.99
CA GLU A 46 3.43 -3.14 0.19
C GLU A 46 2.46 -4.23 0.65
N PRO A 47 1.24 -3.88 1.08
CA PRO A 47 0.37 -4.85 1.72
C PRO A 47 -0.02 -5.93 0.70
N GLU A 48 0.35 -7.17 0.99
CA GLU A 48 0.12 -8.32 0.12
C GLU A 48 -1.37 -8.70 0.12
N ILE A 49 -1.87 -9.07 -1.06
CA ILE A 49 -3.23 -9.59 -1.21
C ILE A 49 -3.26 -11.05 -0.74
N GLN A 50 -4.06 -11.32 0.28
CA GLN A 50 -4.34 -12.66 0.77
C GLN A 50 -5.63 -13.17 0.16
N PHE A 51 -5.66 -14.44 -0.24
CA PHE A 51 -6.88 -15.11 -0.70
C PHE A 51 -7.30 -16.13 0.36
N ILE A 52 -8.43 -15.88 1.01
CA ILE A 52 -8.97 -16.70 2.08
C ILE A 52 -10.12 -17.53 1.53
N ASP A 53 -10.04 -18.85 1.67
CA ASP A 53 -11.15 -19.76 1.37
C ASP A 53 -12.21 -19.66 2.47
N LEU A 54 -13.44 -19.30 2.11
CA LEU A 54 -14.53 -19.07 3.07
C LEU A 54 -15.33 -20.33 3.38
N ASP A 55 -15.65 -21.13 2.36
CA ASP A 55 -16.58 -22.26 2.48
C ASP A 55 -15.92 -23.62 2.24
N GLY A 56 -14.65 -23.65 1.86
CA GLY A 56 -13.89 -24.86 1.55
C GLY A 56 -14.20 -25.44 0.17
N PHE A 57 -14.94 -24.70 -0.67
CA PHE A 57 -15.34 -25.18 -2.00
C PHE A 57 -14.99 -24.15 -3.08
N TYR A 58 -15.69 -23.02 -3.10
CA TYR A 58 -15.79 -22.18 -4.29
C TYR A 58 -15.87 -20.69 -4.02
N THR A 59 -15.81 -20.28 -2.76
CA THR A 59 -15.86 -18.88 -2.37
C THR A 59 -14.55 -18.45 -1.72
N TYR A 60 -13.93 -17.42 -2.28
CA TYR A 60 -12.68 -16.87 -1.79
C TYR A 60 -12.78 -15.36 -1.59
N GLU A 61 -12.25 -14.85 -0.48
CA GLU A 61 -12.08 -13.41 -0.27
C GLU A 61 -10.65 -12.98 -0.55
N ALA A 62 -10.50 -11.95 -1.37
CA ALA A 62 -9.25 -11.22 -1.52
C ALA A 62 -9.20 -10.10 -0.47
N GLN A 63 -8.19 -10.14 0.41
CA GLN A 63 -8.03 -9.19 1.50
C GLN A 63 -6.66 -8.52 1.48
N VAL A 64 -6.63 -7.24 1.87
CA VAL A 64 -5.43 -6.44 2.05
C VAL A 64 -5.53 -5.76 3.41
N ALA A 65 -4.56 -5.97 4.29
CA ALA A 65 -4.56 -5.39 5.64
C ALA A 65 -5.89 -5.63 6.39
N LEU A 66 -6.46 -6.84 6.26
CA LEU A 66 -7.75 -7.26 6.82
C LEU A 66 -9.00 -6.60 6.20
N GLN A 67 -8.85 -5.82 5.14
CA GLN A 67 -9.96 -5.27 4.38
C GLN A 67 -10.23 -6.14 3.14
N VAL A 68 -11.48 -6.57 2.97
CA VAL A 68 -11.93 -7.27 1.75
C VAL A 68 -11.94 -6.28 0.59
N ILE A 69 -11.27 -6.64 -0.50
CA ILE A 69 -11.21 -5.83 -1.73
C ILE A 69 -12.00 -6.46 -2.88
N ALA A 70 -12.20 -7.78 -2.86
CA ALA A 70 -13.00 -8.52 -3.83
C ALA A 70 -13.33 -9.93 -3.30
N THR A 71 -14.32 -10.57 -3.91
CA THR A 71 -14.66 -11.98 -3.69
C THR A 71 -14.56 -12.73 -5.02
N ILE A 72 -14.05 -13.96 -5.01
CA ILE A 72 -14.09 -14.87 -6.15
C ILE A 72 -15.11 -15.96 -5.81
N THR A 73 -16.11 -16.16 -6.67
CA THR A 73 -17.12 -17.23 -6.52
C THR A 73 -17.11 -18.15 -7.73
N HIS A 74 -17.60 -19.38 -7.57
CA HIS A 74 -17.90 -20.28 -8.68
C HIS A 74 -19.40 -20.25 -8.98
N ASP A 75 -19.73 -19.93 -10.22
CA ASP A 75 -21.04 -20.05 -10.81
C ASP A 75 -21.33 -21.53 -11.12
N CYS A 76 -22.31 -22.10 -10.41
CA CYS A 76 -22.66 -23.51 -10.48
C CYS A 76 -23.78 -23.80 -11.49
N GLU A 77 -24.15 -22.83 -12.33
CA GLU A 77 -25.10 -23.07 -13.42
C GLU A 77 -24.53 -24.01 -14.50
N ASP A 78 -25.42 -24.75 -15.15
CA ASP A 78 -25.05 -25.70 -16.19
C ASP A 78 -24.50 -24.97 -17.44
N PHE A 79 -23.46 -25.56 -18.06
CA PHE A 79 -22.84 -25.09 -19.31
C PHE A 79 -22.13 -23.73 -19.26
N VAL A 80 -21.83 -23.20 -18.06
CA VAL A 80 -21.04 -21.98 -17.91
C VAL A 80 -19.57 -22.25 -18.29
N THR A 81 -19.10 -21.61 -19.36
CA THR A 81 -17.71 -21.77 -19.85
C THR A 81 -16.68 -21.00 -19.03
N GLN A 82 -17.13 -20.01 -18.26
CA GLN A 82 -16.29 -19.18 -17.41
C GLN A 82 -16.94 -19.09 -16.02
N PRO A 83 -16.86 -20.17 -15.22
CA PRO A 83 -17.63 -20.24 -13.98
C PRO A 83 -17.02 -19.41 -12.85
N TRP A 84 -15.76 -18.99 -12.93
CA TRP A 84 -15.16 -18.21 -11.86
C TRP A 84 -15.45 -16.73 -12.05
N VAL A 85 -16.04 -16.09 -11.04
CA VAL A 85 -16.53 -14.71 -11.08
C VAL A 85 -15.80 -13.89 -10.03
N VAL A 86 -15.34 -12.70 -10.39
CA VAL A 86 -14.83 -11.70 -9.45
C VAL A 86 -15.93 -10.68 -9.17
N MET A 87 -16.25 -10.54 -7.89
CA MET A 87 -17.19 -9.58 -7.34
C MET A 87 -16.45 -8.51 -6.56
N VAL A 88 -16.81 -7.24 -6.73
CA VAL A 88 -16.43 -6.16 -5.82
C VAL A 88 -17.69 -5.68 -5.14
N GLY A 89 -17.87 -6.07 -3.87
CA GLY A 89 -19.16 -5.98 -3.20
C GLY A 89 -20.16 -6.90 -3.89
N GLU A 90 -21.28 -6.34 -4.34
CA GLU A 90 -22.34 -7.08 -5.03
C GLU A 90 -22.25 -6.96 -6.56
N VAL A 91 -21.21 -6.31 -7.10
CA VAL A 91 -21.07 -6.07 -8.54
C VAL A 91 -20.07 -7.04 -9.14
N GLU A 92 -20.50 -7.77 -10.16
CA GLU A 92 -19.62 -8.55 -11.01
C GLU A 92 -18.73 -7.63 -11.85
N VAL A 93 -17.41 -7.81 -11.74
CA VAL A 93 -16.43 -6.98 -12.45
C VAL A 93 -15.58 -7.76 -13.44
N HIS A 94 -15.48 -9.09 -13.27
CA HIS A 94 -14.70 -9.96 -14.15
C HIS A 94 -15.15 -11.41 -14.03
N ARG A 95 -14.86 -12.21 -15.06
CA ARG A 95 -15.19 -13.63 -15.12
C ARG A 95 -14.14 -14.41 -15.93
N ALA A 96 -13.84 -15.64 -15.53
CA ALA A 96 -12.87 -16.52 -16.18
C ALA A 96 -13.19 -18.01 -16.05
N ASP A 97 -12.47 -18.84 -16.81
CA ASP A 97 -12.56 -20.31 -16.81
C ASP A 97 -11.83 -20.98 -15.63
N THR A 98 -11.03 -20.24 -14.88
CA THR A 98 -10.21 -20.74 -13.78
C THR A 98 -10.10 -19.71 -12.67
N TRP A 99 -10.04 -20.20 -11.42
CA TRP A 99 -9.79 -19.37 -10.23
C TRP A 99 -8.50 -18.54 -10.37
N ALA A 100 -7.43 -19.15 -10.90
CA ALA A 100 -6.12 -18.50 -11.01
C ALA A 100 -6.17 -17.23 -11.87
N LYS A 101 -6.91 -17.23 -12.99
CA LYS A 101 -7.09 -16.04 -13.83
C LYS A 101 -7.84 -14.93 -13.09
N CYS A 102 -8.82 -15.27 -12.26
CA CYS A 102 -9.52 -14.31 -11.41
C CYS A 102 -8.58 -13.71 -10.35
N ALA A 103 -7.76 -14.54 -9.71
CA ALA A 103 -6.76 -14.08 -8.75
C ALA A 103 -5.72 -13.16 -9.39
N ASP A 104 -5.25 -13.49 -10.61
CA ASP A 104 -4.31 -12.66 -11.36
C ASP A 104 -4.92 -11.33 -11.81
N TYR A 105 -6.20 -11.35 -12.24
CA TYR A 105 -6.97 -10.13 -12.51
C TYR A 105 -6.96 -9.20 -11.28
N ILE A 106 -7.31 -9.72 -10.10
CA ILE A 106 -7.34 -8.94 -8.86
C ILE A 106 -5.95 -8.37 -8.54
N ARG A 107 -4.90 -9.21 -8.58
CA ARG A 107 -3.52 -8.77 -8.32
C ARG A 107 -3.08 -7.65 -9.24
N TRP A 108 -3.33 -7.80 -10.54
CA TRP A 108 -2.94 -6.80 -11.53
C TRP A 108 -3.71 -5.50 -11.32
N HIS A 109 -5.03 -5.56 -11.22
CA HIS A 109 -5.87 -4.36 -11.09
C HIS A 109 -5.66 -3.65 -9.75
N TYR A 110 -5.45 -4.39 -8.67
CA TYR A 110 -5.10 -3.83 -7.37
C TYR A 110 -3.76 -3.08 -7.42
N LYS A 111 -2.72 -3.70 -7.98
CA LYS A 111 -1.40 -3.07 -8.14
C LYS A 111 -1.44 -1.81 -9.01
N GLN A 112 -2.31 -1.77 -10.02
CA GLN A 112 -2.50 -0.59 -10.87
C GLN A 112 -3.45 0.46 -10.26
N GLY A 113 -4.09 0.18 -9.12
CA GLY A 113 -5.11 1.05 -8.52
C GLY A 113 -6.39 1.16 -9.38
N THR A 114 -6.63 0.20 -10.27
CA THR A 114 -7.77 0.18 -11.20
C THR A 114 -8.84 -0.84 -10.82
N LEU A 115 -8.63 -1.60 -9.74
CA LEU A 115 -9.69 -2.45 -9.18
C LEU A 115 -10.84 -1.53 -8.73
N PRO A 116 -12.10 -1.80 -9.12
CA PRO A 116 -13.23 -1.05 -8.63
C PRO A 116 -13.21 -1.02 -7.10
N LYS A 117 -13.52 0.13 -6.52
CA LYS A 117 -13.59 0.24 -5.06
C LYS A 117 -14.91 -0.35 -4.59
N LEU A 118 -14.86 -1.09 -3.48
CA LEU A 118 -16.06 -1.48 -2.75
C LEU A 118 -16.84 -0.20 -2.44
N ARG A 119 -18.13 -0.17 -2.82
CA ARG A 119 -19.01 0.94 -2.45
C ARG A 119 -19.06 0.98 -0.92
N THR A 120 -18.49 2.02 -0.32
CA THR A 120 -18.72 2.30 1.09
C THR A 120 -20.13 2.85 1.21
N ASN A 121 -21.00 2.13 1.91
CA ASN A 121 -22.32 2.67 2.28
C ASN A 121 -22.09 3.90 3.18
N THR A 122 -22.93 4.91 3.05
CA THR A 122 -22.80 6.07 3.96
C THR A 122 -23.24 5.65 5.36
N PRO A 123 -22.74 6.31 6.43
CA PRO A 123 -23.16 5.99 7.79
C PRO A 123 -24.68 6.00 7.97
N GLU A 124 -25.41 6.87 7.26
CA GLU A 124 -26.87 6.93 7.28
C GLU A 124 -27.51 5.67 6.68
N GLU A 125 -26.99 5.15 5.56
CA GLU A 125 -27.45 3.89 4.97
C GLU A 125 -27.13 2.67 5.85
N LEU A 126 -26.06 2.75 6.65
CA LEU A 126 -25.68 1.71 7.60
C LEU A 126 -26.58 1.67 8.84
N LEU A 127 -27.18 2.81 9.24
CA LEU A 127 -28.14 2.86 10.33
C LEU A 127 -29.44 2.12 10.01
N ASP A 128 -29.81 2.01 8.72
CA ASP A 128 -30.99 1.28 8.27
C ASP A 128 -30.78 -0.25 8.17
N LYS A 129 -29.53 -0.72 8.22
CA LYS A 129 -29.21 -2.16 8.20
C LYS A 129 -29.36 -2.79 9.59
N PRO A 130 -29.87 -4.03 9.69
CA PRO A 130 -29.85 -4.75 10.96
C PRO A 130 -28.41 -5.03 11.40
N PHE A 131 -28.16 -4.93 12.71
CA PHE A 131 -26.82 -5.09 13.30
C PHE A 131 -26.10 -6.38 12.89
N ASP A 132 -26.83 -7.49 12.80
CA ASP A 132 -26.27 -8.81 12.45
C ASP A 132 -25.73 -8.88 11.01
N GLN A 133 -26.00 -7.88 10.18
CA GLN A 133 -25.54 -7.77 8.79
C GLN A 133 -24.45 -6.69 8.62
N LEU A 134 -24.04 -6.02 9.69
CA LEU A 134 -22.97 -5.02 9.64
C LEU A 134 -21.61 -5.71 9.75
N THR A 135 -20.70 -5.37 8.84
CA THR A 135 -19.30 -5.74 8.95
C THR A 135 -18.59 -4.91 10.03
N LEU A 136 -17.43 -5.38 10.51
CA LEU A 136 -16.63 -4.65 11.50
C LEU A 136 -16.27 -3.23 11.04
N GLN A 137 -15.94 -3.08 9.74
CA GLN A 137 -15.59 -1.79 9.15
C GLN A 137 -16.79 -0.83 9.09
N GLU A 138 -17.97 -1.34 8.73
CA GLU A 138 -19.22 -0.57 8.74
C GLU A 138 -19.59 -0.13 10.16
N TRP A 139 -19.36 -0.99 11.16
CA TRP A 139 -19.56 -0.65 12.57
C TRP A 139 -18.60 0.45 13.06
N GLU A 140 -17.34 0.41 12.64
CA GLU A 140 -16.37 1.46 12.95
C GLU A 140 -16.72 2.79 12.31
N ALA A 141 -17.19 2.77 11.06
CA ALA A 141 -17.71 3.95 10.38
C ALA A 141 -18.91 4.55 11.12
N LEU A 142 -19.85 3.72 11.62
CA LEU A 142 -20.97 4.17 12.45
C LEU A 142 -20.52 4.76 13.80
N LYS A 143 -19.50 4.20 14.44
CA LYS A 143 -18.95 4.77 15.70
C LYS A 143 -18.29 6.13 15.50
N ALA A 144 -17.70 6.36 14.33
CA ALA A 144 -17.06 7.61 13.96
C ALA A 144 -18.05 8.63 13.38
N TYR A 145 -19.31 8.25 13.18
CA TYR A 145 -20.33 9.12 12.62
C TYR A 145 -20.73 10.20 13.64
N GLU A 146 -20.46 11.45 13.28
CA GLU A 146 -21.03 12.62 13.91
C GLU A 146 -22.20 13.08 13.03
N PRO A 147 -23.45 13.09 13.53
CA PRO A 147 -24.58 13.51 12.74
C PRO A 147 -24.34 14.95 12.29
N GLN A 148 -24.50 15.22 11.00
CA GLN A 148 -24.56 16.60 10.55
C GLN A 148 -25.76 17.23 11.26
N SER A 149 -25.49 18.26 12.06
CA SER A 149 -26.56 19.08 12.63
C SER A 149 -27.33 19.67 11.46
N GLU A 150 -28.46 19.07 11.09
CA GLU A 150 -29.49 19.82 10.42
C GLU A 150 -29.84 20.94 11.40
N ASP A 151 -29.38 22.16 11.10
CA ASP A 151 -29.99 23.38 11.61
C ASP A 151 -31.44 23.32 11.11
N VAL A 152 -32.29 22.64 11.88
CA VAL A 152 -33.73 22.76 11.76
C VAL A 152 -33.99 24.18 12.22
N ASP A 153 -33.90 25.13 11.30
CA ASP A 153 -34.37 26.49 11.48
C ASP A 153 -35.82 26.36 11.95
N LEU A 154 -36.00 26.44 13.26
CA LEU A 154 -37.28 26.61 13.91
C LEU A 154 -37.76 27.99 13.48
N VAL A 155 -38.36 28.08 12.29
CA VAL A 155 -39.11 29.24 11.86
C VAL A 155 -40.34 29.29 12.74
N ALA A 156 -40.18 29.93 13.91
CA ALA A 156 -41.28 30.33 14.76
C ALA A 156 -42.15 31.31 13.98
N ALA A 157 -43.36 30.87 13.64
CA ALA A 157 -44.44 31.69 13.10
C ALA A 157 -45.44 32.05 14.21
#